data_AF-A0A959B8E2-F1
#
_entry.id   AF-A0A959B8E2-F1
#
_cell.length_a   1.000
_cell.length_b   1.000
_cell.length_c   1.000
_cell.angle_alpha   90.00
_cell.angle_beta   90.00
_cell.angle_gamma   90.00
#
_symmetry.space_group_name_H-M   'P 1'
#
loop_
_entity.id
_entity.type
_entity.pdbx_description
1 polymer ?
#
loop_
_entity_poly.entity_id
_entity_poly.type
_entity_poly.pdbx_seq_one_letter_code
_entity_poly.pdbx_strand_id
1 'polypeptide(L)'
;LAAFPLHCYSSPDFSSGPVNACHMKYPILFFFGIAILFSSCGPNYRFEKVYEMEAEQWPYADTLDFTFNIEDTSAIYNLYLEVGHSTSYGFQNLYTQVYTRFPSGERIKELLSLELAGKGGTWLGDCGKDYCTLRIPIQEGAFFNQAGNYTITLQQYMRVDPVAGVRSIAFKLEDTGQRRGGDKS
;
A
#
# COMPACT_ATOMS: atom_id res chain seq x y z
N LEU A 1 -33.51 -63.62 37.79
CA LEU A 1 -32.64 -64.81 38.02
C LEU A 1 -33.33 -65.98 37.38
N ALA A 2 -32.78 -66.77 36.47
CA ALA A 2 -31.38 -66.99 36.05
C ALA A 2 -31.43 -67.44 34.56
N ALA A 3 -30.39 -67.66 33.77
CA ALA A 3 -29.04 -68.16 33.98
C ALA A 3 -28.37 -68.29 32.58
N PHE A 4 -27.03 -68.16 32.52
CA PHE A 4 -26.07 -68.91 31.68
C PHE A 4 -26.24 -69.05 30.14
N PRO A 5 -25.14 -69.26 29.39
CA PRO A 5 -25.18 -69.40 27.93
C PRO A 5 -25.52 -70.84 27.52
N LEU A 6 -26.08 -71.03 26.31
CA LEU A 6 -25.70 -72.04 25.32
C LEU A 6 -26.44 -71.83 23.99
N HIS A 7 -25.70 -72.07 22.89
CA HIS A 7 -26.04 -71.93 21.46
C HIS A 7 -27.28 -72.72 20.99
N CYS A 8 -27.98 -72.20 19.96
CA CYS A 8 -28.57 -72.87 18.77
C CYS A 8 -29.57 -71.90 18.08
N TYR A 9 -29.36 -71.48 16.82
CA TYR A 9 -29.85 -72.02 15.53
C TYR A 9 -31.25 -71.52 15.07
N SER A 10 -31.40 -71.50 13.74
CA SER A 10 -32.57 -71.35 12.83
C SER A 10 -33.17 -69.96 12.55
N SER A 11 -32.79 -69.43 11.37
CA SER A 11 -33.58 -69.03 10.17
C SER A 11 -35.13 -69.08 10.18
N PRO A 12 -35.89 -68.56 9.18
CA PRO A 12 -35.59 -67.67 8.03
C PRO A 12 -36.59 -66.49 7.84
N ASP A 13 -36.29 -65.61 6.87
CA ASP A 13 -37.14 -64.72 6.04
C ASP A 13 -38.36 -63.95 6.60
N PHE A 14 -38.44 -62.64 6.31
CA PHE A 14 -39.41 -62.05 5.35
C PHE A 14 -39.47 -60.51 5.47
N SER A 15 -39.16 -59.83 4.36
CA SER A 15 -39.74 -58.57 3.86
C SER A 15 -40.17 -57.46 4.84
N SER A 16 -39.48 -56.31 4.73
CA SER A 16 -40.04 -54.98 4.37
C SER A 16 -39.54 -53.81 5.25
N GLY A 17 -38.99 -52.78 4.58
CA GLY A 17 -38.77 -51.45 5.14
C GLY A 17 -37.36 -50.87 4.89
N PRO A 18 -37.20 -49.90 3.97
CA PRO A 18 -35.91 -49.25 3.73
C PRO A 18 -35.78 -48.02 4.65
N VAL A 19 -34.57 -47.72 5.15
CA VAL A 19 -34.10 -46.32 5.24
C VAL A 19 -32.60 -46.26 5.52
N ASN A 20 -31.89 -45.86 4.46
CA ASN A 20 -30.79 -44.91 4.45
C ASN A 20 -29.53 -45.26 5.25
N ALA A 21 -28.63 -45.94 4.55
CA ALA A 21 -27.21 -45.77 4.74
C ALA A 21 -26.85 -44.27 4.62
N CYS A 22 -26.40 -43.66 5.71
CA CYS A 22 -25.61 -42.44 5.64
C CYS A 22 -24.17 -42.82 5.98
N HIS A 23 -23.43 -43.22 4.94
CA HIS A 23 -21.98 -43.24 4.99
C HIS A 23 -21.53 -41.80 5.25
N MET A 24 -21.11 -41.52 6.48
CA MET A 24 -20.54 -40.23 6.86
C MET A 24 -19.17 -40.09 6.16
N LYS A 25 -19.21 -39.67 4.90
CA LYS A 25 -18.05 -39.39 4.03
C LYS A 25 -17.80 -37.88 4.02
N TYR A 26 -17.61 -37.31 5.20
CA TYR A 26 -17.31 -35.90 5.42
C TYR A 26 -15.94 -35.84 6.14
N PRO A 27 -15.09 -34.81 6.03
CA PRO A 27 -15.13 -33.61 5.20
C PRO A 27 -13.70 -33.15 4.81
N ILE A 28 -12.81 -34.03 4.33
CA ILE A 28 -11.40 -33.61 4.13
C ILE A 28 -11.25 -32.63 2.94
N LEU A 29 -12.18 -32.65 1.98
CA LEU A 29 -12.11 -31.80 0.79
C LEU A 29 -12.56 -30.34 1.04
N PHE A 30 -13.22 -30.05 2.16
CA PHE A 30 -13.67 -28.68 2.49
C PHE A 30 -12.56 -27.82 3.12
N PHE A 31 -11.53 -28.45 3.69
CA PHE A 31 -10.44 -27.74 4.36
C PHE A 31 -9.36 -27.22 3.40
N PHE A 32 -9.26 -27.78 2.19
CA PHE A 32 -8.25 -27.38 1.19
C PHE A 32 -8.67 -26.14 0.36
N GLY A 33 -9.96 -25.77 0.37
CA GLY A 33 -10.48 -24.63 -0.39
C GLY A 33 -10.24 -23.25 0.24
N ILE A 34 -9.88 -23.19 1.53
CA ILE A 34 -9.72 -21.93 2.28
C ILE A 34 -8.28 -21.36 2.19
N ALA A 35 -7.31 -22.15 1.71
CA ALA A 35 -5.90 -21.75 1.73
C ALA A 35 -5.45 -20.79 0.60
N ILE A 36 -6.31 -20.47 -0.39
CA ILE A 36 -5.90 -19.74 -1.61
C ILE A 36 -6.24 -18.23 -1.56
N LEU A 37 -6.88 -17.72 -0.50
CA LEU A 37 -7.45 -16.36 -0.50
C LEU A 37 -6.53 -15.22 -0.01
N PHE A 38 -5.22 -15.43 0.17
CA PHE A 38 -4.31 -14.36 0.62
C PHE A 38 -3.28 -13.91 -0.44
N SER A 39 -3.65 -13.88 -1.73
CA SER A 39 -2.89 -13.08 -2.70
C SER A 39 -3.24 -11.60 -2.51
N SER A 40 -2.53 -10.92 -1.61
CA SER A 40 -2.63 -9.46 -1.50
C SER A 40 -2.07 -8.84 -2.78
N CYS A 41 -2.94 -8.27 -3.60
CA CYS A 41 -2.58 -7.55 -4.81
C CYS A 41 -2.60 -6.06 -4.50
N GLY A 42 -1.50 -5.57 -3.93
CA GLY A 42 -1.21 -4.15 -3.79
C GLY A 42 0.06 -3.80 -4.57
N PRO A 43 0.25 -2.54 -4.98
CA PRO A 43 1.53 -2.09 -5.52
C PRO A 43 2.64 -2.37 -4.50
N ASN A 44 3.71 -3.04 -4.91
CA ASN A 44 4.86 -3.33 -4.06
C ASN A 44 5.81 -2.13 -4.08
N TYR A 45 5.67 -1.24 -3.10
CA TYR A 45 6.62 -0.16 -2.90
C TYR A 45 7.91 -0.72 -2.29
N ARG A 46 9.06 -0.33 -2.87
CA ARG A 46 10.38 -0.68 -2.33
C ARG A 46 10.68 0.10 -1.05
N PHE A 47 10.19 1.33 -0.98
CA PHE A 47 10.23 2.17 0.21
C PHE A 47 8.94 2.96 0.31
N GLU A 48 8.36 3.02 1.51
CA GLU A 48 7.21 3.84 1.83
C GLU A 48 7.42 4.40 3.23
N LYS A 49 7.24 5.72 3.37
CA LYS A 49 7.24 6.37 4.67
C LYS A 49 6.20 7.47 4.67
N VAL A 50 5.39 7.48 5.72
CA VAL A 50 4.29 8.42 5.93
C VAL A 50 4.65 9.30 7.12
N TYR A 51 4.45 10.61 6.98
CA TYR A 51 4.44 11.55 8.09
C TYR A 51 3.02 12.07 8.28
N GLU A 52 2.51 11.95 9.50
CA GLU A 52 1.27 12.59 9.93
C GLU A 52 1.59 13.95 10.56
N MET A 53 0.82 14.97 10.19
CA MET A 53 0.99 16.32 10.69
C MET A 53 0.16 16.50 11.96
N GLU A 54 0.77 17.07 12.99
CA GLU A 54 0.06 17.41 14.22
C GLU A 54 -0.98 18.52 13.94
N ALA A 55 -2.19 18.35 14.49
CA ALA A 55 -3.29 19.31 14.33
C ALA A 55 -3.63 19.70 12.87
N GLU A 56 -3.32 18.82 11.91
CA GLU A 56 -3.55 19.02 10.47
C GLU A 56 -2.88 20.30 9.94
N GLN A 57 -1.72 20.63 10.49
CA GLN A 57 -0.96 21.83 10.18
C GLN A 57 0.47 21.45 9.84
N TRP A 58 1.00 22.01 8.76
CA TRP A 58 2.41 21.87 8.39
C TRP A 58 3.15 23.20 8.61
N PRO A 59 3.94 23.33 9.69
CA PRO A 59 4.77 24.49 9.95
C PRO A 59 5.94 24.62 8.98
N TYR A 60 6.44 25.85 8.77
CA TYR A 60 7.58 26.11 7.86
C TYR A 60 8.91 25.56 8.38
N ALA A 61 9.02 25.50 9.71
CA ALA A 61 10.17 24.93 10.41
C ALA A 61 10.26 23.41 10.28
N ASP A 62 9.14 22.73 9.99
CA ASP A 62 9.07 21.27 9.97
C ASP A 62 9.46 20.73 8.60
N THR A 63 10.54 19.96 8.59
CA THR A 63 11.03 19.27 7.39
C THR A 63 10.77 17.78 7.47
N LEU A 64 10.39 17.16 6.36
CA LEU A 64 10.08 15.74 6.28
C LEU A 64 11.21 15.00 5.56
N ASP A 65 11.94 14.16 6.30
CA ASP A 65 13.11 13.45 5.79
C ASP A 65 12.80 11.99 5.42
N PHE A 66 13.04 11.65 4.16
CA PHE A 66 12.85 10.32 3.60
C PHE A 66 14.22 9.77 3.20
N THR A 67 14.78 8.87 4.01
CA THR A 67 16.07 8.24 3.72
C THR A 67 15.86 6.79 3.29
N PHE A 68 16.40 6.42 2.13
CA PHE A 68 16.32 5.07 1.57
C PHE A 68 17.64 4.67 0.93
N ASN A 69 17.93 3.37 0.95
CA ASN A 69 19.15 2.80 0.38
C ASN A 69 18.86 2.18 -0.98
N ILE A 70 19.68 2.51 -1.99
CA ILE A 70 19.63 1.89 -3.31
C ILE A 70 20.86 0.99 -3.49
N GLU A 71 20.61 -0.29 -3.74
CA GLU A 71 21.67 -1.29 -3.99
C GLU A 71 21.84 -1.57 -5.50
N ASP A 72 20.74 -1.57 -6.25
CA ASP A 72 20.72 -1.85 -7.69
C ASP A 72 20.52 -0.57 -8.51
N THR A 73 21.61 -0.08 -9.12
CA THR A 73 21.60 1.12 -9.98
C THR A 73 21.07 0.87 -11.39
N SER A 74 20.79 -0.39 -11.75
CA SER A 74 20.18 -0.73 -13.04
C SER A 74 18.66 -0.64 -13.00
N ALA A 75 18.05 -0.66 -11.81
CA ALA A 75 16.62 -0.59 -11.64
C ALA A 75 16.04 0.78 -11.96
N ILE A 76 14.84 0.76 -12.57
CA ILE A 76 14.05 1.94 -12.88
C ILE A 76 12.95 2.06 -11.84
N TYR A 77 12.81 3.25 -11.26
CA TYR A 77 11.88 3.54 -10.17
C TYR A 77 10.88 4.62 -10.54
N ASN A 78 9.69 4.55 -9.95
CA ASN A 78 8.74 5.65 -9.93
C ASN A 78 8.70 6.24 -8.53
N LEU A 79 8.75 7.57 -8.45
CA LEU A 79 8.69 8.33 -7.22
C LEU A 79 7.31 8.98 -7.13
N TYR A 80 6.62 8.73 -6.03
CA TYR A 80 5.32 9.31 -5.74
C TYR A 80 5.37 10.09 -4.43
N LEU A 81 4.69 11.23 -4.43
CA LEU A 81 4.22 11.86 -3.21
C LEU A 81 2.73 11.59 -3.05
N GLU A 82 2.32 11.22 -1.86
CA GLU A 82 0.92 11.12 -1.51
C GLU A 82 0.61 12.16 -0.44
N VAL A 83 -0.36 13.02 -0.73
CA VAL A 83 -0.79 14.09 0.16
C VAL A 83 -2.18 13.74 0.67
N GLY A 84 -2.29 13.59 1.98
CA GLY A 84 -3.56 13.55 2.69
C GLY A 84 -3.91 14.95 3.17
N HIS A 85 -5.07 15.46 2.79
CA HIS A 85 -5.53 16.78 3.20
C HIS A 85 -7.02 16.76 3.59
N SER A 86 -7.42 17.70 4.43
CA SER A 86 -8.83 17.93 4.77
C SER A 86 -9.57 18.50 3.56
N THR A 87 -10.87 18.23 3.46
CA THR A 87 -11.75 18.89 2.48
C THR A 87 -11.91 20.40 2.75
N SER A 88 -11.49 20.87 3.93
CA SER A 88 -11.41 22.29 4.29
C SER A 88 -10.11 22.99 3.85
N TYR A 89 -9.18 22.27 3.21
CA TYR A 89 -7.95 22.85 2.69
C TYR A 89 -8.26 24.01 1.73
N GLY A 90 -7.63 25.17 1.94
CA GLY A 90 -8.05 26.42 1.32
C GLY A 90 -7.45 26.72 -0.06
N PHE A 91 -6.56 25.87 -0.58
CA PHE A 91 -5.81 26.13 -1.80
C PHE A 91 -6.00 25.02 -2.83
N GLN A 92 -5.83 25.34 -4.12
CA GLN A 92 -5.89 24.34 -5.19
C GLN A 92 -4.62 23.49 -5.25
N ASN A 93 -3.50 24.04 -4.81
CA ASN A 93 -2.20 23.43 -4.89
C ASN A 93 -1.39 23.62 -3.60
N LEU A 94 -0.39 22.77 -3.42
CA LEU A 94 0.56 22.78 -2.31
C LEU A 94 1.97 22.91 -2.88
N TYR A 95 2.57 24.09 -2.74
CA TYR A 95 3.96 24.32 -3.15
C TYR A 95 4.89 23.68 -2.12
N THR A 96 5.73 22.78 -2.61
CA THR A 96 6.68 22.02 -1.78
C THR A 96 8.06 22.12 -2.38
N GLN A 97 9.03 22.45 -1.54
CA GLN A 97 10.43 22.45 -1.90
C GLN A 97 11.04 21.10 -1.56
N VAL A 98 11.67 20.47 -2.56
CA VAL A 98 12.26 19.14 -2.46
C VAL A 98 13.76 19.28 -2.54
N TYR A 99 14.45 18.70 -1.56
CA TYR A 99 15.90 18.59 -1.56
C TYR A 99 16.29 17.13 -1.69
N THR A 100 17.07 16.81 -2.71
CA THR A 100 17.59 15.45 -2.93
C THR A 100 19.07 15.44 -2.63
N ARG A 101 19.46 14.71 -1.59
CA ARG A 101 20.86 14.45 -1.23
C ARG A 101 21.29 13.11 -1.81
N PHE A 102 22.35 13.15 -2.62
CA PHE A 102 22.95 11.98 -3.24
C PHE A 102 23.97 11.31 -2.30
N PRO A 103 24.29 10.02 -2.52
CA PRO A 103 25.36 9.33 -1.80
C PRO A 103 26.73 10.04 -1.90
N SER A 104 27.00 10.71 -3.03
CA SER A 104 28.19 11.54 -3.24
C SER A 104 28.28 12.78 -2.32
N GLY A 105 27.18 13.13 -1.65
CA GLY A 105 27.06 14.36 -0.86
C GLY A 105 26.52 15.56 -1.64
N GLU A 106 26.38 15.46 -2.96
CA GLU A 106 25.70 16.46 -3.78
C GLU A 106 24.26 16.66 -3.31
N ARG A 107 23.76 17.90 -3.42
CA ARG A 107 22.38 18.24 -3.06
C ARG A 107 21.77 19.05 -4.19
N ILE A 108 20.63 18.56 -4.68
CA ILE A 108 19.81 19.26 -5.67
C ILE A 108 18.55 19.76 -4.97
N LYS A 109 18.07 20.93 -5.39
CA LYS A 109 16.85 21.55 -4.88
C LYS A 109 15.90 21.80 -6.05
N GLU A 110 14.64 21.42 -5.85
CA GLU A 110 13.56 21.62 -6.82
C GLU A 110 12.32 22.17 -6.11
N LEU A 111 11.50 22.94 -6.83
CA LEU A 111 10.21 23.42 -6.35
C LEU A 111 9.10 22.70 -7.10
N LEU A 112 8.25 21.98 -6.38
CA LEU A 112 7.11 21.26 -6.93
C LEU A 112 5.80 21.98 -6.60
N SER A 113 4.92 22.07 -7.59
CA SER A 113 3.50 22.45 -7.39
C SER A 113 2.68 21.18 -7.35
N LEU A 114 2.21 20.79 -6.17
CA LEU A 114 1.35 19.63 -6.00
C LEU A 114 -0.11 20.08 -6.21
N GLU A 115 -0.66 19.82 -7.39
CA GLU A 115 -2.04 20.17 -7.73
C GLU A 115 -2.99 19.22 -6.98
N LEU A 116 -3.68 19.72 -5.95
CA LEU A 116 -4.63 18.96 -5.12
C LEU A 116 -6.06 19.07 -5.64
N ALA A 117 -6.39 20.17 -6.34
CA ALA A 117 -7.69 20.38 -6.98
C ALA A 117 -7.54 20.75 -8.45
N GLY A 118 -8.51 20.35 -9.27
CA GLY A 118 -8.61 20.80 -10.65
C GLY A 118 -9.08 22.26 -10.74
N LYS A 119 -9.04 22.82 -11.95
CA LYS A 119 -9.42 24.23 -12.24
C LYS A 119 -10.84 24.60 -11.78
N GLY A 120 -11.74 23.62 -11.69
CA GLY A 120 -13.12 23.80 -11.21
C GLY A 120 -13.30 23.71 -9.68
N GLY A 121 -12.23 23.54 -8.91
CA GLY A 121 -12.27 23.35 -7.47
C GLY A 121 -12.59 21.91 -7.03
N THR A 122 -12.73 20.97 -7.96
CA THR A 122 -12.90 19.55 -7.63
C THR A 122 -11.57 18.97 -7.15
N TRP A 123 -11.57 18.37 -5.97
CA TRP A 123 -10.41 17.66 -5.43
C TRP A 123 -9.99 16.52 -6.38
N LEU A 124 -8.69 16.44 -6.62
CA LEU A 124 -8.06 15.35 -7.36
C LEU A 124 -7.70 14.27 -6.35
N GLY A 125 -7.99 13.00 -6.65
CA GLY A 125 -7.68 11.87 -5.79
C GLY A 125 -8.92 11.19 -5.22
N ASP A 126 -8.72 10.40 -4.17
CA ASP A 126 -9.79 9.70 -3.46
C ASP A 126 -10.26 10.54 -2.27
N CYS A 127 -11.50 10.99 -2.33
CA CYS A 127 -12.09 11.90 -1.36
C CYS A 127 -13.28 11.26 -0.64
N GLY A 128 -13.15 11.20 0.68
CA GLY A 128 -14.28 10.97 1.58
C GLY A 128 -15.03 12.27 1.87
N LYS A 129 -15.75 12.28 3.00
CA LYS A 129 -16.52 13.44 3.44
C LYS A 129 -15.62 14.57 3.97
N ASP A 130 -14.63 14.21 4.78
CA ASP A 130 -13.84 15.17 5.56
C ASP A 130 -12.36 15.20 5.13
N TYR A 131 -11.92 14.18 4.39
CA TYR A 131 -10.52 14.00 3.98
C TYR A 131 -10.41 13.51 2.54
N CYS A 132 -9.32 13.89 1.90
CA CYS A 132 -8.91 13.48 0.56
C CYS A 132 -7.48 12.97 0.60
N THR A 133 -7.17 11.97 -0.22
CA THR A 133 -5.82 11.46 -0.43
C THR A 133 -5.52 11.48 -1.91
N LEU A 134 -4.39 12.07 -2.28
CA LEU A 134 -3.95 12.17 -3.65
C LEU A 134 -2.51 11.68 -3.80
N ARG A 135 -2.33 10.65 -4.63
CA ARG A 135 -1.01 10.18 -5.07
C ARG A 135 -0.60 10.90 -6.36
N ILE A 136 0.53 11.59 -6.32
CA ILE A 136 1.09 12.42 -7.38
C ILE A 136 2.43 11.82 -7.82
N PRO A 137 2.61 11.42 -9.09
CA PRO A 137 3.93 11.10 -9.60
C PRO A 137 4.79 12.36 -9.64
N ILE A 138 5.89 12.37 -8.90
CA ILE A 138 6.86 13.49 -8.95
C ILE A 138 7.95 13.21 -9.99
N GLN A 139 8.29 11.94 -10.20
CA GLN A 139 9.25 11.52 -11.21
C GLN A 139 9.00 10.07 -11.59
N GLU A 140 8.68 9.82 -12.86
CA GLU A 140 8.51 8.47 -13.40
C GLU A 140 9.77 8.07 -14.18
N GLY A 141 10.10 6.77 -14.15
CA GLY A 141 11.27 6.27 -14.87
C GLY A 141 12.61 6.77 -14.33
N ALA A 142 12.68 7.14 -13.05
CA ALA A 142 13.91 7.58 -12.40
C ALA A 142 14.91 6.43 -12.31
N PHE A 143 16.19 6.74 -12.48
CA PHE A 143 17.28 5.79 -12.23
C PHE A 143 18.32 6.43 -11.32
N PHE A 144 18.84 5.65 -10.39
CA PHE A 144 19.87 6.08 -9.46
C PHE A 144 21.22 5.63 -10.00
N ASN A 145 22.10 6.59 -10.31
CA ASN A 145 23.41 6.33 -10.89
C ASN A 145 24.48 5.88 -9.87
N GLN A 146 24.16 5.90 -8.57
CA GLN A 146 25.07 5.54 -7.50
C GLN A 146 24.34 4.62 -6.51
N ALA A 147 25.03 3.60 -6.02
CA ALA A 147 24.53 2.81 -4.91
C ALA A 147 24.80 3.56 -3.59
N GLY A 148 23.86 3.46 -2.64
CA GLY A 148 23.98 4.04 -1.31
C GLY A 148 22.72 4.76 -0.83
N ASN A 149 22.89 5.55 0.22
CA ASN A 149 21.80 6.25 0.88
C ASN A 149 21.46 7.56 0.17
N TYR A 150 20.21 7.67 -0.26
CA TYR A 150 19.60 8.89 -0.72
C TYR A 150 18.71 9.46 0.38
N THR A 151 18.71 10.78 0.54
CA THR A 151 17.79 11.48 1.44
C THR A 151 17.01 12.51 0.64
N ILE A 152 15.68 12.36 0.62
CA ILE A 152 14.76 13.37 0.11
C ILE A 152 14.21 14.12 1.31
N THR A 153 14.38 15.44 1.34
CA THR A 153 13.82 16.32 2.35
C THR A 153 12.73 17.18 1.71
N LEU A 154 11.52 17.11 2.23
CA LEU A 154 10.42 18.00 1.83
C LEU A 154 10.27 19.13 2.84
N GLN A 155 10.06 20.32 2.33
CA GLN A 155 9.72 21.50 3.11
C GLN A 155 8.57 22.24 2.43
N GLN A 156 7.62 22.75 3.20
CA GLN A 156 6.60 23.60 2.63
C GLN A 156 7.18 24.88 2.01
N TYR A 157 6.58 25.35 0.93
CA TYR A 157 6.94 26.60 0.25
C TYR A 157 5.72 27.47 -0.05
N MET A 158 4.76 27.44 0.87
CA MET A 158 3.55 28.25 0.82
C MET A 158 3.80 29.63 1.43
N ARG A 159 2.92 30.59 1.14
CA ARG A 159 2.98 31.96 1.71
C ARG A 159 2.39 32.07 3.11
N VAL A 160 1.71 31.01 3.56
CA VAL A 160 1.06 30.93 4.88
C VAL A 160 1.84 29.96 5.75
N ASP A 161 1.90 30.25 7.05
CA ASP A 161 2.60 29.42 8.03
C ASP A 161 1.82 29.43 9.36
N PRO A 162 1.39 28.26 9.88
CA PRO A 162 1.46 26.94 9.25
C PRO A 162 0.44 26.79 8.10
N VAL A 163 0.70 25.85 7.18
CA VAL A 163 -0.32 25.46 6.20
C VAL A 163 -1.33 24.53 6.88
N ALA A 164 -2.53 25.06 7.11
CA ALA A 164 -3.64 24.31 7.67
C ALA A 164 -4.33 23.40 6.64
N GLY A 165 -4.85 22.28 7.11
CA GLY A 165 -5.58 21.29 6.33
C GLY A 165 -4.69 20.22 5.69
N VAL A 166 -3.37 20.25 5.89
CA VAL A 166 -2.46 19.17 5.47
C VAL A 166 -2.37 18.17 6.62
N ARG A 167 -2.82 16.94 6.38
CA ARG A 167 -2.92 15.90 7.40
C ARG A 167 -1.76 14.91 7.32
N SER A 168 -1.36 14.53 6.12
CA SER A 168 -0.26 13.60 5.95
C SER A 168 0.47 13.82 4.63
N ILE A 169 1.76 13.48 4.64
CA ILE A 169 2.59 13.43 3.44
C ILE A 169 3.36 12.12 3.47
N ALA A 170 3.21 11.33 2.43
CA ALA A 170 3.97 10.11 2.23
C ALA A 170 4.85 10.20 1.00
N PHE A 171 6.03 9.62 1.09
CA PHE A 171 6.88 9.36 -0.06
C PHE A 171 6.90 7.86 -0.33
N LYS A 172 6.66 7.50 -1.60
CA LYS A 172 6.62 6.11 -2.04
C LYS A 172 7.58 5.95 -3.22
N LEU A 173 8.47 4.97 -3.10
CA LEU A 173 9.39 4.54 -4.14
C LEU A 173 8.94 3.18 -4.66
N GLU A 174 8.54 3.12 -5.91
CA GLU A 174 8.10 1.90 -6.59
C GLU A 174 9.22 1.39 -7.50
N ASP A 175 9.58 0.11 -7.38
CA ASP A 175 10.43 -0.56 -8.39
C ASP A 175 9.53 -0.99 -9.55
N THR A 176 9.82 -0.49 -10.75
CA THR A 176 9.02 -0.82 -11.95
C THR A 176 9.27 -2.24 -12.47
N GLY A 177 10.28 -2.93 -11.92
CA GLY A 177 10.79 -4.21 -12.43
C GLY A 177 11.59 -4.07 -13.73
N GLN A 178 11.59 -2.89 -14.37
CA GLN A 178 12.36 -2.62 -15.57
C GLN A 178 13.81 -2.29 -15.20
N ARG A 179 14.75 -2.80 -16.00
CA ARG A 179 16.19 -2.57 -15.84
C ARG A 179 16.75 -1.83 -17.04
N ARG A 180 17.62 -0.87 -16.78
CA ARG A 180 18.35 -0.11 -17.79
C ARG A 180 19.23 -1.06 -18.60
N GLY A 181 18.94 -1.20 -19.89
CA GLY A 181 19.65 -2.11 -20.79
C GLY A 181 19.03 -3.51 -20.92
N GLY A 182 17.83 -3.73 -20.38
CA GLY A 182 17.04 -4.94 -20.65
C GLY A 182 16.54 -4.92 -22.10
N ASP A 183 17.19 -5.71 -22.93
CA ASP A 183 16.70 -6.09 -24.25
C ASP A 183 15.30 -6.72 -24.12
N LYS A 184 14.41 -6.38 -25.04
CA LYS A 184 13.13 -7.08 -25.15
C LYS A 184 13.45 -8.46 -25.74
N SER A 185 13.74 -9.44 -24.88
CA SER A 185 13.68 -10.85 -25.27
C SER A 185 12.24 -11.35 -25.29
#